data_AF-A0A946IPD0-F1
#
_entry.id   AF-A0A946IPD0-F1
#
_cell.length_a   1.000
_cell.length_b   1.000
_cell.length_c   1.000
_cell.angle_alpha   90.00
_cell.angle_beta   90.00
_cell.angle_gamma   90.00
#
_symmetry.space_group_name_H-M   'P 1'
#
loop_
_entity.id
_entity.type
_entity.pdbx_description
1 polymer ?
#
loop_
_entity_poly.entity_id
_entity_poly.type
_entity_poly.pdbx_seq_one_letter_code
_entity_poly.pdbx_strand_id
1 'polypeptide(L)'
;MSVTIKGDKNFENIPSIKSKALRINLNENIYGSFAEIGAGQETVRNFFKAGGASGTIAKAMSAYDKDFSDSIYGIEKNGRYVTESRLKKMLSHEIDLIEERVPREKHPNRLFFAYANTVATIDFAKKFKGHGWVGIKYQVEPEGAFNEIVLHIRFHENEATLQQNTLGTLGVNLIYGAFYKFDEPKKLLRYLYDHIDQDKIEIDTINFSGPQFEKVDNRLMSLQLVKNSMTEAVIFGPDGNNILPASILYKKNILALRGSYRPVTKVNIDMYEKSLEIFKKEKRVDENNTIVIFEITLSNLRAEGEIDEEDFMSRARLLCSLGHTVMISNFQEYYKLVEYFSAYTKKRMGLTLGVNNLIDIFDEKYYRHLSGGILEAFGKLFFKDLKVYLYPMLNPKTGEYTNSENLKVHPRIKELYKFFKYNGKVVDIEGFDKDNLNIFSREALKMIENKKEGWEKLLPAGVSEIIKQKKLFGYKG
;
A
#
# COMPACT_ATOMS: atom_id res chain seq x y z
N MET A 1 -25.04 13.70 29.95
CA MET A 1 -23.95 13.01 30.68
C MET A 1 -24.44 11.62 31.00
N SER A 2 -23.70 10.59 30.59
CA SER A 2 -23.98 9.21 30.96
C SER A 2 -23.80 9.05 32.48
N VAL A 3 -24.77 8.41 33.14
CA VAL A 3 -24.63 8.02 34.55
C VAL A 3 -23.51 6.99 34.63
N THR A 4 -22.51 7.23 35.48
CA THR A 4 -21.40 6.29 35.74
C THR A 4 -21.56 5.70 37.14
N ILE A 5 -21.46 4.38 37.26
CA ILE A 5 -21.53 3.66 38.53
C ILE A 5 -20.13 3.18 38.97
N LYS A 6 -19.98 2.89 40.27
CA LYS A 6 -18.71 2.42 40.83
C LYS A 6 -18.31 1.09 40.17
N GLY A 7 -17.11 1.07 39.58
CA GLY A 7 -16.56 -0.10 38.88
C GLY A 7 -16.61 0.02 37.35
N ASP A 8 -17.24 1.07 36.82
CA ASP A 8 -17.22 1.35 35.38
C ASP A 8 -15.78 1.60 34.90
N LYS A 9 -15.44 0.96 33.79
CA LYS A 9 -14.18 1.17 33.09
C LYS A 9 -14.40 2.15 31.96
N ASN A 10 -13.45 3.06 31.78
CA ASN A 10 -13.43 3.93 30.62
C ASN A 10 -13.25 3.08 29.36
N PHE A 11 -14.09 3.31 28.36
CA PHE A 11 -13.98 2.73 27.02
C PHE A 11 -14.26 3.82 25.98
N GLU A 12 -13.75 3.64 24.76
CA GLU A 12 -14.04 4.55 23.66
C GLU A 12 -15.48 4.32 23.16
N ASN A 13 -16.30 5.38 23.16
CA ASN A 13 -17.68 5.29 22.71
C ASN A 13 -17.77 5.36 21.18
N ILE A 14 -17.69 4.19 20.53
CA ILE A 14 -17.80 4.06 19.08
C ILE A 14 -19.29 4.02 18.69
N PRO A 15 -19.79 4.95 17.86
CA PRO A 15 -21.18 4.93 17.41
C PRO A 15 -21.53 3.62 16.71
N SER A 16 -22.70 3.05 17.02
CA SER A 16 -23.19 1.86 16.32
C SER A 16 -23.38 2.13 14.83
N ILE A 17 -23.29 1.09 14.00
CA ILE A 17 -23.56 1.20 12.54
C ILE A 17 -24.94 1.79 12.26
N LYS A 18 -25.95 1.38 13.03
CA LYS A 18 -27.30 1.97 12.95
C LYS A 18 -27.30 3.46 13.28
N SER A 19 -26.58 3.89 14.32
CA SER A 19 -26.48 5.30 14.70
C SER A 19 -25.77 6.14 13.64
N LYS A 20 -24.72 5.60 13.01
CA LYS A 20 -24.01 6.27 11.91
C LYS A 20 -24.92 6.48 10.72
N ALA A 21 -25.59 5.42 10.25
CA ALA A 21 -26.52 5.48 9.14
C ALA A 21 -27.72 6.40 9.44
N LEU A 22 -28.28 6.31 10.65
CA LEU A 22 -29.40 7.17 11.08
C LEU A 22 -28.98 8.64 11.12
N ARG A 23 -27.78 8.98 11.59
CA ARG A 23 -27.30 10.37 11.62
C ARG A 23 -27.24 10.98 10.21
N ILE A 24 -26.76 10.21 9.23
CA ILE A 24 -26.76 10.61 7.83
C ILE A 24 -28.21 10.78 7.32
N ASN A 25 -29.09 9.81 7.60
CA ASN A 25 -30.49 9.86 7.19
C ASN A 25 -31.28 11.05 7.76
N LEU A 26 -30.95 11.48 8.99
CA LEU A 26 -31.62 12.59 9.66
C LEU A 26 -31.07 13.96 9.24
N ASN A 27 -29.98 14.00 8.47
CA ASN A 27 -29.50 15.25 7.91
C ASN A 27 -30.35 15.60 6.68
N GLU A 28 -31.13 16.69 6.78
CA GLU A 28 -32.04 17.15 5.73
C GLU A 28 -31.36 17.54 4.42
N ASN A 29 -30.04 17.79 4.45
CA ASN A 29 -29.29 18.27 3.30
C ASN A 29 -28.52 17.14 2.60
N ILE A 30 -28.07 16.11 3.30
CA ILE A 30 -27.34 14.97 2.70
C ILE A 30 -28.31 14.15 1.84
N TYR A 31 -28.04 14.09 0.53
CA TYR A 31 -28.90 13.43 -0.44
C TYR A 31 -28.10 12.78 -1.55
N GLY A 32 -28.37 11.53 -1.89
CA GLY A 32 -27.51 10.83 -2.84
C GLY A 32 -27.97 9.46 -3.26
N SER A 33 -27.15 8.81 -4.08
CA SER A 33 -27.45 7.49 -4.63
C SER A 33 -26.44 6.41 -4.22
N PHE A 34 -26.90 5.17 -4.32
CA PHE A 34 -26.13 3.96 -4.04
C PHE A 34 -26.12 3.09 -5.30
N ALA A 35 -24.92 2.79 -5.82
CA ALA A 35 -24.72 1.90 -6.95
C ALA A 35 -23.80 0.73 -6.55
N GLU A 36 -24.40 -0.41 -6.21
CA GLU A 36 -23.68 -1.56 -5.65
C GLU A 36 -23.69 -2.73 -6.64
N ILE A 37 -22.52 -3.22 -7.05
CA ILE A 37 -22.39 -4.31 -8.03
C ILE A 37 -21.55 -5.46 -7.47
N GLY A 38 -22.08 -6.68 -7.66
CA GLY A 38 -21.37 -7.96 -7.50
C GLY A 38 -21.39 -8.57 -6.11
N ALA A 39 -21.58 -7.78 -5.05
CA ALA A 39 -21.58 -8.26 -3.66
C ALA A 39 -22.84 -7.87 -2.86
N GLY A 40 -24.00 -7.82 -3.52
CA GLY A 40 -25.26 -7.44 -2.89
C GLY A 40 -25.43 -5.93 -2.77
N GLN A 41 -26.55 -5.53 -2.16
CA GLN A 41 -26.86 -4.13 -1.81
C GLN A 41 -26.84 -3.97 -0.29
N GLU A 42 -25.72 -4.29 0.34
CA GLU A 42 -25.64 -4.35 1.81
C GLU A 42 -25.34 -3.00 2.44
N THR A 43 -24.67 -2.08 1.75
CA THR A 43 -24.43 -0.75 2.30
C THR A 43 -25.75 0.01 2.40
N VAL A 44 -26.51 0.14 1.30
CA VAL A 44 -27.78 0.87 1.30
C VAL A 44 -28.82 0.23 2.23
N ARG A 45 -28.78 -1.11 2.38
CA ARG A 45 -29.67 -1.85 3.29
C ARG A 45 -29.53 -1.38 4.75
N ASN A 46 -28.34 -0.99 5.19
CA ASN A 46 -28.15 -0.42 6.53
C ASN A 46 -28.88 0.92 6.70
N PHE A 47 -28.90 1.76 5.67
CA PHE A 47 -29.63 3.03 5.67
C PHE A 47 -31.15 2.82 5.66
N PHE A 48 -31.66 1.85 4.90
CA PHE A 48 -33.08 1.50 4.96
C PHE A 48 -33.49 1.00 6.35
N LYS A 49 -32.71 0.11 6.96
CA LYS A 49 -32.98 -0.44 8.31
C LYS A 49 -32.87 0.60 9.42
N ALA A 50 -32.06 1.64 9.24
CA ALA A 50 -31.89 2.70 10.23
C ALA A 50 -33.14 3.59 10.36
N GLY A 51 -33.93 3.74 9.27
CA GLY A 51 -35.08 4.64 9.20
C GLY A 51 -34.71 6.07 8.80
N GLY A 52 -35.69 6.88 8.37
CA GLY A 52 -35.47 8.27 7.92
C GLY A 52 -34.87 8.41 6.51
N ALA A 53 -34.75 7.31 5.76
CA ALA A 53 -34.00 7.27 4.50
C ALA A 53 -34.64 8.05 3.32
N SER A 54 -35.93 8.39 3.38
CA SER A 54 -36.62 9.12 2.30
C SER A 54 -36.05 10.51 2.03
N GLY A 55 -35.45 11.13 3.05
CA GLY A 55 -34.78 12.43 2.95
C GLY A 55 -33.36 12.38 2.39
N THR A 56 -32.79 11.18 2.19
CA THR A 56 -31.37 10.95 1.93
C THR A 56 -31.11 10.09 0.69
N ILE A 57 -31.92 9.06 0.44
CA ILE A 57 -31.70 8.12 -0.65
C ILE A 57 -32.50 8.57 -1.88
N ALA A 58 -31.80 9.09 -2.88
CA ALA A 58 -32.34 9.41 -4.20
C ALA A 58 -32.64 8.17 -5.02
N LYS A 59 -31.69 7.23 -5.05
CA LYS A 59 -31.74 6.01 -5.84
C LYS A 59 -30.85 4.94 -5.20
N ALA A 60 -31.33 3.70 -5.20
CA ALA A 60 -30.51 2.53 -4.92
C ALA A 60 -30.58 1.61 -6.14
N MET A 61 -29.45 1.18 -6.67
CA MET A 61 -29.41 0.31 -7.84
C MET A 61 -28.34 -0.77 -7.76
N SER A 62 -28.58 -1.85 -8.51
CA SER A 62 -27.61 -2.93 -8.71
C SER A 62 -27.74 -3.47 -10.13
N ALA A 63 -26.62 -3.56 -10.85
CA ALA A 63 -26.54 -4.08 -12.21
C ALA A 63 -25.60 -5.29 -12.23
N TYR A 64 -26.15 -6.47 -11.95
CA TYR A 64 -25.40 -7.73 -11.90
C TYR A 64 -25.05 -8.27 -13.29
N ASP A 65 -25.96 -8.10 -14.24
CA ASP A 65 -25.71 -8.49 -15.62
C ASP A 65 -24.65 -7.59 -16.25
N LYS A 66 -23.73 -8.21 -16.97
CA LYS A 66 -22.57 -7.52 -17.55
C LYS A 66 -23.00 -6.52 -18.62
N ASP A 67 -23.87 -6.95 -19.54
CA ASP A 67 -24.30 -6.14 -20.68
C ASP A 67 -25.21 -5.00 -20.21
N PHE A 68 -26.06 -5.25 -19.21
CA PHE A 68 -26.85 -4.21 -18.55
C PHE A 68 -25.95 -3.18 -17.85
N SER A 69 -24.95 -3.63 -17.10
CA SER A 69 -23.98 -2.76 -16.45
C SER A 69 -23.16 -1.95 -17.49
N ASP A 70 -22.80 -2.55 -18.62
CA ASP A 70 -22.11 -1.87 -19.73
C ASP A 70 -22.96 -0.82 -20.41
N SER A 71 -24.27 -1.05 -20.54
CA SER A 71 -25.19 -0.06 -21.11
C SER A 71 -25.29 1.22 -20.27
N ILE A 72 -25.02 1.13 -18.95
CA ILE A 72 -25.08 2.25 -18.01
C ILE A 72 -23.70 2.90 -17.88
N TYR A 73 -22.65 2.11 -17.63
CA TYR A 73 -21.32 2.62 -17.25
C TYR A 73 -20.26 2.52 -18.36
N GLY A 74 -20.65 2.01 -19.53
CA GLY A 74 -19.76 1.79 -20.66
C GLY A 74 -18.83 0.59 -20.50
N ILE A 75 -18.35 0.09 -21.64
CA ILE A 75 -17.50 -1.10 -21.71
C ILE A 75 -16.09 -0.81 -21.15
N GLU A 76 -15.54 -1.76 -20.38
CA GLU A 76 -14.17 -1.68 -19.88
C GLU A 76 -13.16 -2.15 -20.94
N LYS A 77 -12.16 -1.30 -21.24
CA LYS A 77 -11.15 -1.52 -22.30
C LYS A 77 -10.42 -2.87 -22.17
N ASN A 78 -10.18 -3.31 -20.93
CA ASN A 78 -9.39 -4.50 -20.62
C ASN A 78 -10.27 -5.74 -20.32
N GLY A 79 -11.59 -5.65 -20.50
CA GLY A 79 -12.55 -6.72 -20.22
C GLY A 79 -12.68 -7.14 -18.75
N ARG A 80 -12.03 -6.42 -17.82
CA ARG A 80 -12.13 -6.61 -16.37
C ARG A 80 -13.12 -5.62 -15.78
N TYR A 81 -13.99 -6.09 -14.89
CA TYR A 81 -15.11 -5.30 -14.35
C TYR A 81 -14.89 -4.83 -12.90
N VAL A 82 -14.07 -5.56 -12.14
CA VAL A 82 -13.63 -5.16 -10.79
C VAL A 82 -12.41 -4.26 -10.92
N THR A 83 -12.64 -3.00 -11.30
CA THR A 83 -11.59 -2.01 -11.58
C THR A 83 -11.91 -0.66 -10.95
N GLU A 84 -10.87 0.11 -10.63
CA GLU A 84 -11.01 1.50 -10.17
C GLU A 84 -11.68 2.37 -11.23
N SER A 85 -11.36 2.14 -12.51
CA SER A 85 -11.98 2.81 -13.66
C SER A 85 -13.50 2.65 -13.65
N ARG A 86 -13.99 1.40 -13.50
CA ARG A 86 -15.42 1.12 -13.41
C ARG A 86 -16.06 1.86 -12.24
N LEU A 87 -15.44 1.79 -11.06
CA LEU A 87 -15.93 2.50 -9.87
C LEU A 87 -16.06 4.01 -10.13
N LYS A 88 -15.04 4.64 -10.70
CA LYS A 88 -15.04 6.09 -10.99
C LYS A 88 -16.11 6.48 -12.00
N LYS A 89 -16.35 5.65 -13.02
CA LYS A 89 -17.46 5.84 -13.97
C LYS A 89 -18.81 5.74 -13.28
N MET A 90 -18.97 4.78 -12.37
CA MET A 90 -20.20 4.65 -11.57
C MET A 90 -20.44 5.90 -10.71
N LEU A 91 -19.43 6.33 -9.95
CA LEU A 91 -19.54 7.53 -9.11
C LEU A 91 -19.90 8.78 -9.92
N SER A 92 -19.26 8.97 -11.08
CA SER A 92 -19.51 10.16 -11.93
C SER A 92 -20.90 10.11 -12.56
N HIS A 93 -21.29 8.98 -13.16
CA HIS A 93 -22.61 8.80 -13.75
C HIS A 93 -23.73 9.05 -12.73
N GLU A 94 -23.56 8.55 -11.51
CA GLU A 94 -24.54 8.71 -10.45
C GLU A 94 -24.67 10.16 -9.95
N ILE A 95 -23.56 10.90 -9.85
CA ILE A 95 -23.59 12.33 -9.53
C ILE A 95 -24.26 13.14 -10.64
N ASP A 96 -23.86 12.91 -11.90
CA ASP A 96 -24.41 13.63 -13.05
C ASP A 96 -25.94 13.45 -13.12
N LEU A 97 -26.43 12.24 -12.86
CA LEU A 97 -27.86 11.94 -12.84
C LEU A 97 -28.61 12.63 -11.69
N ILE A 98 -27.98 12.78 -10.52
CA ILE A 98 -28.59 13.48 -9.39
C ILE A 98 -28.70 14.98 -9.71
N GLU A 99 -27.63 15.60 -10.20
CA GLU A 99 -27.63 17.02 -10.59
C GLU A 99 -28.65 17.30 -11.70
N GLU A 100 -28.82 16.39 -12.66
CA GLU A 100 -29.84 16.51 -13.72
C GLU A 100 -31.27 16.45 -13.16
N ARG A 101 -31.54 15.54 -12.22
CA ARG A 101 -32.91 15.24 -11.75
C ARG A 101 -33.34 16.05 -10.53
N VAL A 102 -32.40 16.66 -9.82
CA VAL A 102 -32.64 17.39 -8.57
C VAL A 102 -32.09 18.81 -8.72
N PRO A 103 -32.83 19.71 -9.41
CA PRO A 103 -32.32 21.03 -9.74
C PRO A 103 -32.01 21.87 -8.49
N ARG A 104 -30.87 22.55 -8.52
CA ARG A 104 -30.37 23.37 -7.41
C ARG A 104 -31.30 24.52 -7.04
N GLU A 105 -32.06 25.05 -7.99
CA GLU A 105 -33.02 26.14 -7.76
C GLU A 105 -34.11 25.74 -6.75
N LYS A 106 -34.49 24.46 -6.73
CA LYS A 106 -35.46 23.90 -5.78
C LYS A 106 -34.79 23.37 -4.51
N HIS A 107 -33.51 23.08 -4.59
CA HIS A 107 -32.76 22.34 -3.59
C HIS A 107 -31.38 22.97 -3.30
N PRO A 108 -31.34 24.26 -2.91
CA PRO A 108 -30.10 25.03 -2.87
C PRO A 108 -29.13 24.56 -1.78
N ASN A 109 -29.63 23.90 -0.73
CA ASN A 109 -28.81 23.48 0.41
C ASN A 109 -28.38 22.01 0.34
N ARG A 110 -28.72 21.27 -0.72
CA ARG A 110 -28.43 19.83 -0.78
C ARG A 110 -26.93 19.57 -0.89
N LEU A 111 -26.46 18.58 -0.13
CA LEU A 111 -25.12 18.03 -0.21
C LEU A 111 -25.21 16.71 -0.98
N PHE A 112 -24.83 16.73 -2.24
CA PHE A 112 -24.95 15.53 -3.08
C PHE A 112 -23.86 14.53 -2.79
N PHE A 113 -24.22 13.25 -2.84
CA PHE A 113 -23.26 12.15 -2.86
C PHE A 113 -23.67 11.02 -3.81
N ALA A 114 -22.67 10.29 -4.28
CA ALA A 114 -22.82 8.98 -4.87
C ALA A 114 -21.91 8.02 -4.12
N TYR A 115 -22.46 6.92 -3.63
CA TYR A 115 -21.72 5.78 -3.15
C TYR A 115 -21.74 4.69 -4.20
N ALA A 116 -20.58 4.08 -4.46
CA ALA A 116 -20.51 2.97 -5.40
C ALA A 116 -19.53 1.88 -4.93
N ASN A 117 -19.79 0.65 -5.36
CA ASN A 117 -18.84 -0.44 -5.25
C ASN A 117 -18.93 -1.40 -6.45
N THR A 118 -17.77 -1.91 -6.85
CA THR A 118 -17.63 -3.03 -7.80
C THR A 118 -16.80 -4.10 -7.11
N VAL A 119 -17.46 -5.16 -6.64
CA VAL A 119 -16.87 -6.15 -5.75
C VAL A 119 -17.23 -7.56 -6.20
N ALA A 120 -16.25 -8.46 -6.21
CA ALA A 120 -16.47 -9.88 -6.37
C ALA A 120 -16.36 -10.58 -5.01
N THR A 121 -17.37 -11.34 -4.62
CA THR A 121 -17.29 -12.22 -3.45
C THR A 121 -16.47 -13.48 -3.78
N ILE A 122 -16.12 -14.26 -2.76
CA ILE A 122 -15.44 -15.55 -2.93
C ILE A 122 -16.20 -16.44 -3.90
N ASP A 123 -15.45 -17.11 -4.78
CA ASP A 123 -16.02 -18.06 -5.74
C ASP A 123 -16.49 -19.35 -5.06
N PHE A 124 -17.43 -20.08 -5.69
CA PHE A 124 -17.93 -21.34 -5.14
C PHE A 124 -16.83 -22.38 -4.91
N ALA A 125 -15.78 -22.36 -5.74
CA ALA A 125 -14.61 -23.24 -5.60
C ALA A 125 -13.61 -22.77 -4.52
N LYS A 126 -13.86 -21.63 -3.87
CA LYS A 126 -13.02 -21.00 -2.83
C LYS A 126 -11.55 -20.85 -3.25
N LYS A 127 -11.31 -20.71 -4.54
CA LYS A 127 -9.98 -20.60 -5.15
C LYS A 127 -9.53 -19.14 -5.25
N PHE A 128 -10.47 -18.21 -5.40
CA PHE A 128 -10.23 -16.79 -5.49
C PHE A 128 -10.92 -16.08 -4.34
N LYS A 129 -10.10 -15.45 -3.48
CA LYS A 129 -10.60 -14.58 -2.41
C LYS A 129 -11.35 -13.40 -3.02
N GLY A 130 -12.45 -13.01 -2.37
CA GLY A 130 -13.20 -11.85 -2.79
C GLY A 130 -12.36 -10.58 -2.64
N HIS A 131 -12.60 -9.62 -3.53
CA HIS A 131 -11.95 -8.30 -3.49
C HIS A 131 -12.77 -7.30 -4.29
N GLY A 132 -12.47 -6.01 -4.14
CA GLY A 132 -13.09 -5.00 -4.99
C GLY A 132 -12.82 -3.57 -4.62
N TRP A 133 -13.40 -2.69 -5.41
CA TRP A 133 -13.27 -1.24 -5.27
C TRP A 133 -14.54 -0.68 -4.65
N VAL A 134 -14.37 0.21 -3.68
CA VAL A 134 -15.44 0.92 -2.98
C VAL A 134 -15.10 2.40 -2.98
N GLY A 135 -16.08 3.26 -3.18
CA GLY A 135 -15.82 4.69 -3.13
C GLY A 135 -17.06 5.54 -2.90
N ILE A 136 -16.80 6.79 -2.56
CA ILE A 136 -17.80 7.83 -2.42
C ILE A 136 -17.32 9.11 -3.09
N LYS A 137 -18.22 9.75 -3.83
CA LYS A 137 -18.07 11.11 -4.36
C LYS A 137 -19.10 12.00 -3.69
N TYR A 138 -18.70 13.09 -3.05
CA TYR A 138 -19.59 13.86 -2.19
C TYR A 138 -19.21 15.33 -2.05
N GLN A 139 -20.19 16.15 -1.69
CA GLN A 139 -20.02 17.55 -1.32
C GLN A 139 -20.14 17.74 0.20
N VAL A 140 -19.41 18.73 0.71
CA VAL A 140 -19.58 19.24 2.08
C VAL A 140 -20.21 20.64 2.10
N GLU A 141 -20.32 21.28 0.92
CA GLU A 141 -20.95 22.57 0.70
C GLU A 141 -21.87 22.49 -0.54
N PRO A 142 -23.08 23.10 -0.53
CA PRO A 142 -24.10 22.87 -1.57
C PRO A 142 -23.78 23.30 -3.01
N GLU A 143 -22.71 24.05 -3.25
CA GLU A 143 -22.20 24.39 -4.59
C GLU A 143 -20.68 24.16 -4.69
N GLY A 144 -20.12 23.47 -3.68
CA GLY A 144 -18.69 23.17 -3.62
C GLY A 144 -18.30 22.10 -4.64
N ALA A 145 -17.02 22.06 -4.99
CA ALA A 145 -16.48 20.96 -5.78
C ALA A 145 -16.56 19.63 -5.01
N PHE A 146 -16.70 18.53 -5.75
CA PHE A 146 -16.80 17.20 -5.18
C PHE A 146 -15.47 16.71 -4.60
N ASN A 147 -15.57 15.98 -3.50
CA ASN A 147 -14.51 15.21 -2.89
C ASN A 147 -14.73 13.74 -3.20
N GLU A 148 -13.65 12.99 -3.35
CA GLU A 148 -13.70 11.56 -3.60
C GLU A 148 -12.79 10.82 -2.63
N ILE A 149 -13.32 9.74 -2.05
CA ILE A 149 -12.56 8.73 -1.31
C ILE A 149 -12.76 7.41 -2.04
N VAL A 150 -11.67 6.83 -2.52
CA VAL A 150 -11.66 5.57 -3.27
C VAL A 150 -10.72 4.61 -2.58
N LEU A 151 -11.18 3.39 -2.31
CA LEU A 151 -10.37 2.34 -1.68
C LEU A 151 -10.56 1.00 -2.38
N HIS A 152 -9.55 0.16 -2.26
CA HIS A 152 -9.63 -1.25 -2.63
C HIS A 152 -9.57 -2.11 -1.37
N ILE A 153 -10.36 -3.18 -1.37
CA ILE A 153 -10.42 -4.15 -0.28
C ILE A 153 -10.19 -5.57 -0.77
N ARG A 154 -9.73 -6.41 0.17
CA ARG A 154 -9.67 -7.86 0.01
C ARG A 154 -10.33 -8.52 1.20
N PHE A 155 -11.14 -9.55 0.95
CA PHE A 155 -11.75 -10.33 2.01
C PHE A 155 -10.83 -11.46 2.44
N HIS A 156 -10.68 -11.63 3.75
CA HIS A 156 -10.08 -12.81 4.35
C HIS A 156 -11.12 -13.88 4.66
N GLU A 157 -12.36 -13.46 4.92
CA GLU A 157 -13.53 -14.32 5.17
C GLU A 157 -13.75 -15.33 4.02
N ASN A 158 -14.22 -16.53 4.37
CA ASN A 158 -14.39 -17.66 3.44
C ASN A 158 -15.86 -17.93 3.06
N GLU A 159 -16.76 -17.02 3.40
CA GLU A 159 -18.20 -17.13 3.15
C GLU A 159 -18.73 -15.85 2.52
N ALA A 160 -19.48 -15.97 1.42
CA ALA A 160 -20.00 -14.81 0.70
C ALA A 160 -20.92 -13.95 1.59
N THR A 161 -21.80 -14.56 2.39
CA THR A 161 -22.72 -13.81 3.26
C THR A 161 -21.99 -12.96 4.31
N LEU A 162 -20.88 -13.48 4.87
CA LEU A 162 -20.05 -12.71 5.80
C LEU A 162 -19.39 -11.52 5.09
N GLN A 163 -18.81 -11.76 3.91
CA GLN A 163 -18.21 -10.71 3.09
C GLN A 163 -19.21 -9.59 2.74
N GLN A 164 -20.43 -9.96 2.38
CA GLN A 164 -21.51 -9.02 2.09
C GLN A 164 -21.85 -8.15 3.32
N ASN A 165 -22.01 -8.76 4.50
CA ASN A 165 -22.26 -8.03 5.74
C ASN A 165 -21.11 -7.08 6.10
N THR A 166 -19.87 -7.56 5.99
CA THR A 166 -18.66 -6.77 6.26
C THR A 166 -18.55 -5.59 5.28
N LEU A 167 -18.84 -5.80 4.00
CA LEU A 167 -18.90 -4.73 2.99
C LEU A 167 -19.98 -3.69 3.33
N GLY A 168 -21.15 -4.13 3.76
CA GLY A 168 -22.23 -3.24 4.18
C GLY A 168 -21.79 -2.31 5.32
N THR A 169 -21.16 -2.89 6.35
CA THR A 169 -20.57 -2.15 7.48
C THR A 169 -19.49 -1.16 7.03
N LEU A 170 -18.57 -1.60 6.17
CA LEU A 170 -17.50 -0.75 5.62
C LEU A 170 -18.08 0.45 4.85
N GLY A 171 -19.08 0.22 4.00
CA GLY A 171 -19.72 1.30 3.23
C GLY A 171 -20.39 2.35 4.12
N VAL A 172 -21.07 1.93 5.20
CA VAL A 172 -21.62 2.87 6.20
C VAL A 172 -20.50 3.67 6.87
N ASN A 173 -19.42 3.01 7.26
CA ASN A 173 -18.26 3.67 7.88
C ASN A 173 -17.61 4.68 6.91
N LEU A 174 -17.51 4.35 5.62
CA LEU A 174 -16.98 5.23 4.59
C LEU A 174 -17.84 6.48 4.40
N ILE A 175 -19.16 6.32 4.25
CA ILE A 175 -20.10 7.44 4.09
C ILE A 175 -20.09 8.33 5.34
N TYR A 176 -20.14 7.72 6.52
CA TYR A 176 -20.07 8.46 7.78
C TYR A 176 -18.73 9.22 7.91
N GLY A 177 -17.62 8.56 7.56
CA GLY A 177 -16.29 9.16 7.60
C GLY A 177 -16.16 10.35 6.64
N ALA A 178 -16.72 10.24 5.44
CA ALA A 178 -16.73 11.30 4.45
C ALA A 178 -17.46 12.56 4.95
N PHE A 179 -18.61 12.44 5.61
CA PHE A 179 -19.35 13.63 6.05
C PHE A 179 -18.94 14.16 7.42
N TYR A 180 -18.48 13.31 8.33
CA TYR A 180 -18.28 13.70 9.74
C TYR A 180 -16.84 13.58 10.24
N LYS A 181 -15.90 13.10 9.42
CA LYS A 181 -14.49 12.85 9.79
C LYS A 181 -13.47 13.21 8.71
N PHE A 182 -13.88 13.93 7.65
CA PHE A 182 -13.00 14.26 6.52
C PHE A 182 -11.85 15.21 6.90
N ASP A 183 -12.04 16.01 7.94
CA ASP A 183 -11.07 16.95 8.50
C ASP A 183 -9.88 16.25 9.19
N GLU A 184 -10.05 14.99 9.58
CA GLU A 184 -9.01 14.16 10.20
C GLU A 184 -8.77 12.85 9.42
N PRO A 185 -8.18 12.88 8.20
CA PRO A 185 -8.02 11.70 7.33
C PRO A 185 -7.34 10.50 8.01
N LYS A 186 -6.34 10.75 8.86
CA LYS A 186 -5.67 9.69 9.64
C LYS A 186 -6.61 8.97 10.60
N LYS A 187 -7.54 9.70 11.24
CA LYS A 187 -8.58 9.11 12.09
C LYS A 187 -9.66 8.45 11.25
N LEU A 188 -10.03 9.05 10.11
CA LEU A 188 -10.98 8.46 9.16
C LEU A 188 -10.58 7.03 8.79
N LEU A 189 -9.30 6.76 8.52
CA LEU A 189 -8.81 5.41 8.25
C LEU A 189 -9.18 4.40 9.34
N ARG A 190 -9.04 4.78 10.62
CA ARG A 190 -9.39 3.91 11.75
C ARG A 190 -10.89 3.67 11.81
N TYR A 191 -11.70 4.71 11.56
CA TYR A 191 -13.16 4.61 11.54
C TYR A 191 -13.70 3.67 10.45
N LEU A 192 -12.94 3.40 9.38
CA LEU A 192 -13.33 2.41 8.37
C LEU A 192 -13.50 1.01 8.97
N TYR A 193 -12.74 0.69 10.02
CA TYR A 193 -12.79 -0.59 10.74
C TYR A 193 -13.74 -0.61 11.94
N ASP A 194 -14.51 0.45 12.20
CA ASP A 194 -15.48 0.42 13.30
C ASP A 194 -16.47 -0.74 13.11
N HIS A 195 -16.57 -1.60 14.12
CA HIS A 195 -17.37 -2.84 14.09
C HIS A 195 -16.93 -3.86 13.02
N ILE A 196 -15.68 -3.78 12.56
CA ILE A 196 -15.04 -4.77 11.69
C ILE A 196 -13.73 -5.22 12.33
N ASP A 197 -13.63 -6.51 12.60
CA ASP A 197 -12.39 -7.09 13.12
C ASP A 197 -11.29 -7.06 12.04
N GLN A 198 -10.05 -6.80 12.46
CA GLN A 198 -8.91 -6.61 11.53
C GLN A 198 -8.63 -7.84 10.66
N ASP A 199 -9.01 -9.04 11.10
CA ASP A 199 -8.81 -10.28 10.39
C ASP A 199 -9.85 -10.54 9.30
N LYS A 200 -10.92 -9.74 9.18
CA LYS A 200 -12.00 -9.94 8.19
C LYS A 200 -11.68 -9.39 6.80
N ILE A 201 -11.10 -8.19 6.75
CA ILE A 201 -10.75 -7.49 5.51
C ILE A 201 -9.38 -6.84 5.60
N GLU A 202 -8.79 -6.65 4.43
CA GLU A 202 -7.59 -5.85 4.20
C GLU A 202 -7.98 -4.64 3.34
N ILE A 203 -7.59 -3.42 3.75
CA ILE A 203 -7.62 -2.23 2.89
C ILE A 203 -6.21 -2.03 2.35
N ASP A 204 -5.98 -2.44 1.11
CA ASP A 204 -4.64 -2.46 0.48
C ASP A 204 -4.33 -1.19 -0.34
N THR A 205 -5.33 -0.34 -0.61
CA THR A 205 -5.16 0.96 -1.25
C THR A 205 -6.27 1.91 -0.82
N ILE A 206 -5.93 3.18 -0.59
CA ILE A 206 -6.90 4.26 -0.40
C ILE A 206 -6.38 5.56 -1.02
N ASN A 207 -7.25 6.32 -1.66
CA ASN A 207 -6.97 7.59 -2.29
C ASN A 207 -8.03 8.62 -1.90
N PHE A 208 -7.55 9.79 -1.50
CA PHE A 208 -8.34 10.98 -1.21
C PHE A 208 -8.08 12.01 -2.31
N SER A 209 -9.13 12.66 -2.80
CA SER A 209 -9.03 13.74 -3.79
C SER A 209 -10.19 14.73 -3.70
N GLY A 210 -9.98 15.94 -4.21
CA GLY A 210 -10.95 17.04 -4.10
C GLY A 210 -10.50 18.12 -3.10
N PRO A 211 -11.28 19.21 -2.98
CA PRO A 211 -10.87 20.41 -2.25
C PRO A 211 -10.57 20.16 -0.76
N GLN A 212 -11.30 19.26 -0.10
CA GLN A 212 -11.09 18.96 1.32
C GLN A 212 -9.80 18.15 1.58
N PHE A 213 -9.19 17.60 0.52
CA PHE A 213 -8.02 16.73 0.61
C PHE A 213 -6.79 17.30 -0.10
N GLU A 214 -6.79 18.59 -0.46
CA GLU A 214 -5.67 19.23 -1.16
C GLU A 214 -4.34 19.12 -0.40
N LYS A 215 -4.41 19.14 0.95
CA LYS A 215 -3.24 18.99 1.83
C LYS A 215 -2.91 17.53 2.17
N VAL A 216 -3.68 16.57 1.70
CA VAL A 216 -3.48 15.14 1.99
C VAL A 216 -2.50 14.54 0.99
N ASP A 217 -1.40 14.01 1.50
CA ASP A 217 -0.48 13.20 0.70
C ASP A 217 -0.93 11.73 0.76
N ASN A 218 -1.43 11.18 -0.34
CA ASN A 218 -1.94 9.82 -0.41
C ASN A 218 -0.88 8.75 -0.05
N ARG A 219 0.42 9.05 -0.22
CA ARG A 219 1.50 8.17 0.22
C ARG A 219 1.57 8.06 1.74
N LEU A 220 1.30 9.16 2.43
CA LEU A 220 1.22 9.18 3.89
C LEU A 220 0.03 8.36 4.38
N MET A 221 -1.12 8.43 3.69
CA MET A 221 -2.29 7.60 4.03
C MET A 221 -1.99 6.12 3.87
N SER A 222 -1.29 5.74 2.80
CA SER A 222 -0.82 4.37 2.61
C SER A 222 0.17 3.91 3.68
N LEU A 223 1.09 4.77 4.14
CA LEU A 223 1.92 4.46 5.30
C LEU A 223 1.05 4.18 6.54
N GLN A 224 -0.02 4.96 6.76
CA GLN A 224 -0.92 4.72 7.88
C GLN A 224 -1.65 3.37 7.78
N LEU A 225 -1.99 2.91 6.57
CA LEU A 225 -2.58 1.57 6.40
C LEU A 225 -1.63 0.48 6.93
N VAL A 226 -0.34 0.52 6.56
CA VAL A 226 0.66 -0.44 7.05
C VAL A 226 0.93 -0.25 8.55
N LYS A 227 1.00 1.00 9.03
CA LYS A 227 1.23 1.31 10.45
C LYS A 227 0.08 0.84 11.35
N ASN A 228 -1.16 0.89 10.86
CA ASN A 228 -2.35 0.46 11.58
C ASN A 228 -2.68 -1.04 11.38
N SER A 229 -1.79 -1.81 10.73
CA SER A 229 -1.99 -3.23 10.42
C SER A 229 -3.24 -3.52 9.57
N MET A 230 -3.62 -2.58 8.69
CA MET A 230 -4.75 -2.74 7.76
C MET A 230 -4.35 -3.46 6.47
N THR A 231 -3.05 -3.41 6.14
CA THR A 231 -2.41 -4.14 5.04
C THR A 231 -0.94 -4.36 5.39
N GLU A 232 -0.35 -5.42 4.85
CA GLU A 232 1.05 -5.74 5.08
C GLU A 232 1.99 -4.93 4.17
N ALA A 233 1.51 -4.46 3.02
CA ALA A 233 2.30 -3.66 2.11
C ALA A 233 1.49 -2.80 1.14
N VAL A 234 2.05 -1.63 0.84
CA VAL A 234 1.52 -0.65 -0.12
C VAL A 234 2.59 -0.30 -1.17
N ILE A 235 2.16 0.09 -2.37
CA ILE A 235 3.06 0.42 -3.49
C ILE A 235 2.71 1.80 -4.06
N PHE A 236 3.75 2.56 -4.41
CA PHE A 236 3.67 3.86 -5.08
C PHE A 236 4.37 3.81 -6.42
N GLY A 237 3.77 4.48 -7.41
CA GLY A 237 4.41 4.71 -8.70
C GLY A 237 5.46 5.82 -8.65
N PRO A 238 6.25 5.96 -9.73
CA PRO A 238 7.17 7.09 -9.92
C PRO A 238 6.47 8.46 -9.91
N ASP A 239 5.21 8.49 -10.31
CA ASP A 239 4.33 9.66 -10.24
C ASP A 239 3.91 10.03 -8.79
N GLY A 240 4.26 9.18 -7.82
CA GLY A 240 3.91 9.33 -6.41
C GLY A 240 2.49 8.92 -6.08
N ASN A 241 1.74 8.33 -7.03
CA ASN A 241 0.38 7.86 -6.80
C ASN A 241 0.39 6.44 -6.24
N ASN A 242 -0.61 6.11 -5.43
CA ASN A 242 -0.83 4.75 -4.93
C ASN A 242 -1.19 3.83 -6.09
N ILE A 243 -0.60 2.63 -6.09
CA ILE A 243 -0.88 1.60 -7.09
C ILE A 243 -1.31 0.34 -6.37
N LEU A 244 -2.42 -0.24 -6.83
CA LEU A 244 -2.87 -1.54 -6.34
C LEU A 244 -1.79 -2.60 -6.60
N PRO A 245 -1.26 -3.30 -5.58
CA PRO A 245 -0.20 -4.30 -5.78
C PRO A 245 -0.59 -5.38 -6.80
N ALA A 246 -1.84 -5.82 -6.79
CA ALA A 246 -2.35 -6.79 -7.77
C ALA A 246 -2.30 -6.30 -9.22
N SER A 247 -2.39 -4.99 -9.49
CA SER A 247 -2.33 -4.49 -10.87
C SER A 247 -0.91 -4.48 -11.43
N ILE A 248 0.09 -4.26 -10.57
CA ILE A 248 1.48 -4.05 -11.00
C ILE A 248 2.36 -5.30 -10.86
N LEU A 249 2.06 -6.19 -9.91
CA LEU A 249 2.85 -7.40 -9.65
C LEU A 249 2.38 -8.61 -10.45
N TYR A 250 1.13 -8.61 -10.92
CA TYR A 250 0.51 -9.78 -11.52
C TYR A 250 1.29 -10.27 -12.74
N LYS A 251 1.74 -11.52 -12.66
CA LYS A 251 2.55 -12.20 -13.70
C LYS A 251 3.81 -11.44 -14.13
N LYS A 252 4.34 -10.51 -13.33
CA LYS A 252 5.62 -9.83 -13.61
C LYS A 252 6.82 -10.64 -13.10
N ASN A 253 7.98 -10.50 -13.75
CA ASN A 253 9.27 -10.77 -13.12
C ASN A 253 9.56 -9.61 -12.15
N ILE A 254 10.05 -9.91 -10.95
CA ILE A 254 10.21 -8.90 -9.90
C ILE A 254 11.68 -8.85 -9.46
N LEU A 255 12.30 -7.69 -9.51
CA LEU A 255 13.57 -7.41 -8.86
C LEU A 255 13.30 -6.45 -7.69
N ALA A 256 13.54 -6.89 -6.46
CA ALA A 256 13.35 -6.06 -5.28
C ALA A 256 14.68 -5.69 -4.62
N LEU A 257 14.75 -4.46 -4.17
CA LEU A 257 15.87 -3.90 -3.42
C LEU A 257 15.32 -3.38 -2.11
N ARG A 258 15.88 -3.83 -0.99
CA ARG A 258 15.50 -3.34 0.35
C ARG A 258 16.53 -2.36 0.85
N GLY A 259 16.10 -1.21 1.35
CA GLY A 259 17.01 -0.20 1.87
C GLY A 259 16.35 0.84 2.77
N SER A 260 17.18 1.57 3.52
CA SER A 260 16.72 2.73 4.29
C SER A 260 16.49 3.95 3.40
N TYR A 261 17.28 4.09 2.32
CA TYR A 261 17.24 5.21 1.36
C TYR A 261 17.22 6.59 2.00
N ARG A 262 18.01 6.76 3.08
CA ARG A 262 18.06 7.99 3.89
C ARG A 262 19.45 8.64 3.87
N PRO A 263 19.75 9.51 2.88
CA PRO A 263 19.14 9.53 1.55
C PRO A 263 19.64 8.34 0.69
N VAL A 264 19.11 8.20 -0.54
CA VAL A 264 19.65 7.24 -1.52
C VAL A 264 21.06 7.66 -1.97
N THR A 265 22.01 6.72 -1.96
CA THR A 265 23.43 7.00 -2.28
C THR A 265 23.85 6.34 -3.59
N LYS A 266 25.07 6.66 -4.06
CA LYS A 266 25.66 6.01 -5.25
C LYS A 266 25.72 4.48 -5.13
N VAL A 267 25.99 3.96 -3.92
CA VAL A 267 25.96 2.50 -3.65
C VAL A 267 24.60 1.90 -3.98
N ASN A 268 23.51 2.55 -3.58
CA ASN A 268 22.17 2.01 -3.83
C ASN A 268 21.84 1.98 -5.32
N ILE A 269 22.27 2.98 -6.08
CA ILE A 269 22.05 3.05 -7.53
C ILE A 269 22.95 2.05 -8.26
N ASP A 270 24.22 1.91 -7.88
CA ASP A 270 25.13 0.93 -8.47
C ASP A 270 24.63 -0.52 -8.20
N MET A 271 24.21 -0.80 -6.96
CA MET A 271 23.51 -2.05 -6.61
C MET A 271 22.32 -2.32 -7.54
N TYR A 272 21.49 -1.30 -7.80
CA TYR A 272 20.31 -1.38 -8.64
C TYR A 272 20.65 -1.63 -10.11
N GLU A 273 21.51 -0.81 -10.70
CA GLU A 273 21.82 -0.86 -12.12
C GLU A 273 22.48 -2.19 -12.49
N LYS A 274 23.46 -2.61 -11.69
CA LYS A 274 24.21 -3.85 -11.93
C LYS A 274 23.35 -5.09 -11.69
N SER A 275 22.53 -5.11 -10.63
CA SER A 275 21.63 -6.25 -10.40
C SER A 275 20.55 -6.33 -11.47
N LEU A 276 20.04 -5.20 -11.97
CA LEU A 276 19.08 -5.18 -13.06
C LEU A 276 19.69 -5.70 -14.37
N GLU A 277 20.93 -5.31 -14.69
CA GLU A 277 21.64 -5.79 -15.87
C GLU A 277 21.80 -7.32 -15.84
N ILE A 278 22.21 -7.89 -14.71
CA ILE A 278 22.34 -9.33 -14.53
C ILE A 278 20.95 -10.00 -14.61
N PHE A 279 19.95 -9.43 -13.92
CA PHE A 279 18.60 -9.99 -13.87
C PHE A 279 17.96 -10.09 -15.26
N LYS A 280 18.13 -9.06 -16.10
CA LYS A 280 17.57 -9.04 -17.46
C LYS A 280 18.20 -10.09 -18.40
N LYS A 281 19.48 -10.43 -18.19
CA LYS A 281 20.18 -11.46 -18.98
C LYS A 281 19.77 -12.90 -18.63
N GLU A 282 19.00 -13.10 -17.56
CA GLU A 282 18.53 -14.43 -17.16
C GLU A 282 17.53 -15.01 -18.15
N LYS A 283 17.72 -16.27 -18.56
CA LYS A 283 16.88 -16.95 -19.57
C LYS A 283 15.37 -16.99 -19.25
N ARG A 284 14.97 -16.84 -17.98
CA ARG A 284 13.56 -16.87 -17.56
C ARG A 284 12.98 -15.48 -17.29
N VAL A 285 13.75 -14.42 -17.54
CA VAL A 285 13.31 -13.04 -17.38
C VAL A 285 12.94 -12.48 -18.74
N ASP A 286 11.82 -11.78 -18.76
CA ASP A 286 11.35 -11.01 -19.91
C ASP A 286 11.44 -9.54 -19.50
N GLU A 287 12.28 -8.78 -20.20
CA GLU A 287 12.57 -7.38 -19.89
C GLU A 287 11.31 -6.51 -19.94
N ASN A 288 10.43 -6.73 -20.92
CA ASN A 288 9.19 -5.96 -21.08
C ASN A 288 8.15 -6.31 -20.00
N ASN A 289 8.37 -7.43 -19.32
CA ASN A 289 7.52 -7.92 -18.26
C ASN A 289 8.25 -8.00 -16.91
N THR A 290 9.18 -7.07 -16.69
CA THR A 290 9.94 -6.92 -15.45
C THR A 290 9.52 -5.65 -14.71
N ILE A 291 9.43 -5.75 -13.39
CA ILE A 291 9.29 -4.60 -12.50
C ILE A 291 10.38 -4.59 -11.45
N VAL A 292 10.88 -3.39 -11.15
CA VAL A 292 11.82 -3.14 -10.07
C VAL A 292 11.09 -2.45 -8.93
N ILE A 293 11.32 -2.92 -7.70
CA ILE A 293 10.66 -2.42 -6.49
C ILE A 293 11.72 -2.02 -5.47
N PHE A 294 11.67 -0.76 -5.04
CA PHE A 294 12.46 -0.26 -3.92
C PHE A 294 11.63 -0.37 -2.65
N GLU A 295 11.99 -1.30 -1.78
CA GLU A 295 11.28 -1.59 -0.53
C GLU A 295 11.91 -0.83 0.65
N ILE A 296 11.07 -0.12 1.40
CA ILE A 296 11.38 0.40 2.73
C ILE A 296 10.50 -0.33 3.75
N THR A 297 11.12 -0.99 4.73
CA THR A 297 10.36 -1.67 5.78
C THR A 297 9.99 -0.70 6.91
N LEU A 298 8.92 -0.99 7.65
CA LEU A 298 8.60 -0.27 8.89
C LEU A 298 9.76 -0.34 9.90
N SER A 299 10.51 -1.44 9.94
CA SER A 299 11.71 -1.57 10.76
C SER A 299 12.80 -0.56 10.36
N ASN A 300 12.95 -0.25 9.07
CA ASN A 300 13.87 0.81 8.62
C ASN A 300 13.40 2.22 8.98
N LEU A 301 12.09 2.43 9.13
CA LEU A 301 11.51 3.70 9.56
C LEU A 301 11.55 3.87 11.09
N ARG A 302 11.52 2.76 11.86
CA ARG A 302 11.62 2.76 13.33
C ARG A 302 13.06 2.72 13.87
N ALA A 303 14.06 2.82 13.01
CA ALA A 303 15.47 2.62 13.41
C ALA A 303 15.96 3.62 14.49
N GLU A 304 15.35 4.80 14.58
CA GLU A 304 15.66 5.86 15.56
C GLU A 304 14.55 6.05 16.61
N GLY A 305 13.58 5.12 16.69
CA GLY A 305 12.46 5.18 17.63
C GLY A 305 11.10 5.12 16.93
N GLU A 306 10.25 6.11 17.21
CA GLU A 306 8.95 6.24 16.55
C GLU A 306 9.10 6.56 15.06
N ILE A 307 8.11 6.14 14.27
CA ILE A 307 8.10 6.43 12.82
C ILE A 307 7.94 7.93 12.62
N ASP A 308 8.98 8.56 12.09
CA ASP A 308 8.95 9.93 11.59
C ASP A 308 8.32 9.97 10.18
N GLU A 309 7.16 10.61 10.10
CA GLU A 309 6.42 10.75 8.86
C GLU A 309 7.10 11.69 7.86
N GLU A 310 7.79 12.74 8.33
CA GLU A 310 8.51 13.67 7.45
C GLU A 310 9.74 13.00 6.83
N ASP A 311 10.44 12.20 7.61
CA ASP A 311 11.56 11.40 7.13
C ASP A 311 11.09 10.34 6.12
N PHE A 312 9.98 9.65 6.39
CA PHE A 312 9.35 8.76 5.41
C PHE A 312 9.02 9.51 4.11
N MET A 313 8.36 10.66 4.22
CA MET A 313 7.97 11.46 3.06
C MET A 313 9.19 11.91 2.25
N SER A 314 10.31 12.22 2.93
CA SER A 314 11.57 12.56 2.29
C SER A 314 12.14 11.41 1.46
N ARG A 315 12.17 10.19 2.03
CA ARG A 315 12.62 8.97 1.35
C ARG A 315 11.74 8.64 0.14
N ALA A 316 10.42 8.62 0.34
CA ALA A 316 9.45 8.27 -0.69
C ALA A 316 9.47 9.28 -1.85
N ARG A 317 9.45 10.59 -1.56
CA ARG A 317 9.52 11.64 -2.59
C ARG A 317 10.81 11.58 -3.39
N LEU A 318 11.94 11.31 -2.73
CA LEU A 318 13.21 11.19 -3.42
C LEU A 318 13.21 10.03 -4.40
N LEU A 319 12.84 8.83 -3.96
CA LEU A 319 12.80 7.64 -4.83
C LEU A 319 11.81 7.80 -5.99
N CYS A 320 10.62 8.37 -5.75
CA CYS A 320 9.65 8.65 -6.82
C CYS A 320 10.23 9.65 -7.83
N SER A 321 10.91 10.71 -7.36
CA SER A 321 11.54 11.72 -8.24
C SER A 321 12.67 11.15 -9.09
N LEU A 322 13.25 10.01 -8.69
CA LEU A 322 14.25 9.26 -9.46
C LEU A 322 13.63 8.26 -10.44
N GLY A 323 12.30 8.23 -10.55
CA GLY A 323 11.60 7.33 -11.49
C GLY A 323 11.33 5.94 -10.94
N HIS A 324 11.49 5.71 -9.63
CA HIS A 324 11.38 4.38 -9.04
C HIS A 324 9.98 4.07 -8.48
N THR A 325 9.56 2.82 -8.62
CA THR A 325 8.42 2.25 -7.89
C THR A 325 8.84 1.90 -6.47
N VAL A 326 8.09 2.40 -5.49
CA VAL A 326 8.43 2.27 -4.07
C VAL A 326 7.40 1.38 -3.38
N MET A 327 7.85 0.49 -2.51
CA MET A 327 7.01 -0.36 -1.67
C MET A 327 7.30 -0.08 -0.21
N ILE A 328 6.25 0.03 0.61
CA ILE A 328 6.37 0.08 2.07
C ILE A 328 5.76 -1.18 2.63
N SER A 329 6.46 -1.81 3.56
CA SER A 329 6.05 -3.10 4.09
C SER A 329 6.29 -3.25 5.58
N ASN A 330 5.51 -4.13 6.20
CA ASN A 330 5.75 -4.70 7.53
C ASN A 330 6.70 -5.92 7.48
N PHE A 331 7.32 -6.21 6.33
CA PHE A 331 8.10 -7.44 6.16
C PHE A 331 9.49 -7.35 6.77
N GLN A 332 9.60 -7.63 8.06
CA GLN A 332 10.90 -7.72 8.73
C GLN A 332 11.80 -8.77 8.05
N GLU A 333 11.27 -9.95 7.75
CA GLU A 333 12.01 -11.05 7.11
C GLU A 333 11.79 -11.11 5.59
N TYR A 334 12.85 -11.42 4.84
CA TYR A 334 12.78 -11.52 3.38
C TYR A 334 11.85 -12.63 2.87
N TYR A 335 11.64 -13.71 3.64
CA TYR A 335 10.74 -14.78 3.21
C TYR A 335 9.29 -14.28 3.12
N LYS A 336 8.86 -13.36 4.01
CA LYS A 336 7.52 -12.75 3.95
C LYS A 336 7.34 -11.90 2.70
N LEU A 337 8.36 -11.13 2.32
CA LEU A 337 8.37 -10.36 1.07
C LEU A 337 8.21 -11.28 -0.15
N VAL A 338 8.94 -12.39 -0.19
CA VAL A 338 8.87 -13.36 -1.29
C VAL A 338 7.54 -14.11 -1.30
N GLU A 339 6.97 -14.45 -0.14
CA GLU A 339 5.63 -15.02 -0.03
C GLU A 339 4.57 -14.03 -0.54
N TYR A 340 4.67 -12.76 -0.18
CA TYR A 340 3.79 -11.70 -0.66
C TYR A 340 3.84 -11.59 -2.19
N PHE A 341 5.03 -11.49 -2.80
CA PHE A 341 5.17 -11.47 -4.26
C PHE A 341 4.65 -12.74 -4.93
N SER A 342 4.86 -13.89 -4.30
CA SER A 342 4.41 -15.19 -4.80
C SER A 342 2.88 -15.31 -4.88
N ALA A 343 2.14 -14.49 -4.12
CA ALA A 343 0.69 -14.42 -4.23
C ALA A 343 0.22 -13.82 -5.58
N TYR A 344 1.07 -12.99 -6.23
CA TYR A 344 0.75 -12.29 -7.47
C TYR A 344 1.43 -12.88 -8.71
N THR A 345 2.59 -13.52 -8.55
CA THR A 345 3.36 -14.04 -9.68
C THR A 345 4.07 -15.35 -9.37
N LYS A 346 4.22 -16.19 -10.40
CA LYS A 346 5.06 -17.39 -10.39
C LYS A 346 6.34 -17.22 -11.22
N LYS A 347 6.58 -16.00 -11.72
CA LYS A 347 7.73 -15.67 -12.56
C LYS A 347 8.99 -15.49 -11.72
N ARG A 348 10.13 -15.25 -12.38
CA ARG A 348 11.43 -15.08 -11.74
C ARG A 348 11.38 -13.89 -10.76
N MET A 349 11.92 -14.12 -9.56
CA MET A 349 12.14 -13.10 -8.54
C MET A 349 13.64 -12.92 -8.30
N GLY A 350 14.04 -11.68 -8.05
CA GLY A 350 15.39 -11.27 -7.70
C GLY A 350 15.39 -10.44 -6.43
N LEU A 351 16.32 -10.70 -5.51
CA LEU A 351 16.58 -9.84 -4.35
C LEU A 351 17.99 -9.28 -4.44
N THR A 352 18.13 -7.96 -4.41
CA THR A 352 19.44 -7.31 -4.36
C THR A 352 19.81 -7.01 -2.92
N LEU A 353 20.93 -7.54 -2.44
CA LEU A 353 21.35 -7.47 -1.04
C LEU A 353 22.83 -7.12 -0.94
N GLY A 354 23.22 -6.35 0.07
CA GLY A 354 24.61 -6.28 0.49
C GLY A 354 24.99 -7.49 1.36
N VAL A 355 26.29 -7.81 1.43
CA VAL A 355 26.81 -8.92 2.26
C VAL A 355 26.30 -8.88 3.72
N ASN A 356 26.24 -7.71 4.35
CA ASN A 356 25.72 -7.58 5.71
C ASN A 356 24.28 -8.09 5.85
N ASN A 357 23.40 -7.70 4.92
CA ASN A 357 22.01 -8.13 4.93
C ASN A 357 21.89 -9.63 4.68
N LEU A 358 22.76 -10.21 3.85
CA LEU A 358 22.78 -11.65 3.64
C LEU A 358 23.19 -12.39 4.92
N ILE A 359 24.21 -11.92 5.63
CA ILE A 359 24.62 -12.49 6.93
C ILE A 359 23.46 -12.45 7.93
N ASP A 360 22.72 -11.35 7.98
CA ASP A 360 21.55 -11.21 8.88
C ASP A 360 20.42 -12.20 8.55
N ILE A 361 20.19 -12.53 7.26
CA ILE A 361 19.23 -13.58 6.85
C ILE A 361 19.61 -14.94 7.45
N PHE A 362 20.89 -15.15 7.71
CA PHE A 362 21.40 -16.40 8.26
C PHE A 362 21.36 -16.43 9.81
N ASP A 363 20.94 -15.36 10.48
CA ASP A 363 20.84 -15.33 11.95
C ASP A 363 19.56 -16.02 12.47
N GLU A 364 19.74 -17.14 13.17
CA GLU A 364 18.65 -17.97 13.72
C GLU A 364 17.71 -17.20 14.69
N LYS A 365 18.16 -16.10 15.30
CA LYS A 365 17.34 -15.33 16.25
C LYS A 365 16.06 -14.80 15.62
N TYR A 366 16.07 -14.51 14.32
CA TYR A 366 14.91 -13.99 13.59
C TYR A 366 13.83 -15.05 13.35
N TYR A 367 14.14 -16.34 13.53
CA TYR A 367 13.24 -17.44 13.16
C TYR A 367 12.74 -18.26 14.35
N ARG A 368 13.01 -17.83 15.59
CA ARG A 368 12.59 -18.56 16.81
C ARG A 368 11.07 -18.68 16.97
N HIS A 369 10.31 -17.83 16.29
CA HIS A 369 8.85 -17.85 16.29
C HIS A 369 8.26 -18.88 15.31
N LEU A 370 9.08 -19.46 14.42
CA LEU A 370 8.68 -20.50 13.48
C LEU A 370 8.94 -21.88 14.07
N SER A 371 8.00 -22.82 13.88
CA SER A 371 8.13 -24.18 14.43
C SER A 371 9.30 -24.93 13.79
N GLY A 372 9.56 -24.72 12.49
CA GLY A 372 10.73 -25.27 11.80
C GLY A 372 11.95 -24.34 11.80
N GLY A 373 11.93 -23.23 12.54
CA GLY A 373 13.04 -22.29 12.67
C GLY A 373 13.57 -21.77 11.33
N ILE A 374 14.90 -21.66 11.22
CA ILE A 374 15.57 -21.17 10.01
C ILE A 374 15.30 -22.04 8.78
N LEU A 375 15.14 -23.36 8.95
CA LEU A 375 14.90 -24.27 7.82
C LEU A 375 13.53 -24.03 7.18
N GLU A 376 12.50 -23.74 7.98
CA GLU A 376 11.19 -23.36 7.48
C GLU A 376 11.25 -22.04 6.68
N ALA A 377 11.92 -21.01 7.25
CA ALA A 377 12.08 -19.71 6.60
C ALA A 377 12.82 -19.83 5.25
N PHE A 378 13.89 -20.60 5.20
CA PHE A 378 14.66 -20.82 3.98
C PHE A 378 13.93 -21.69 2.96
N GLY A 379 13.16 -22.67 3.45
CA GLY A 379 12.20 -23.40 2.63
C GLY A 379 11.26 -22.42 1.93
N LYS A 380 10.59 -21.54 2.67
CA LYS A 380 9.70 -20.51 2.10
C LYS A 380 10.42 -19.56 1.13
N LEU A 381 11.61 -19.09 1.50
CA LEU A 381 12.39 -18.12 0.71
C LEU A 381 12.86 -18.70 -0.64
N PHE A 382 13.41 -19.91 -0.65
CA PHE A 382 14.08 -20.48 -1.83
C PHE A 382 13.29 -21.58 -2.56
N PHE A 383 12.15 -22.03 -2.01
CA PHE A 383 11.21 -22.92 -2.72
C PHE A 383 10.69 -22.31 -4.03
N LYS A 384 10.76 -20.99 -4.17
CA LYS A 384 10.32 -20.26 -5.36
C LYS A 384 11.46 -20.01 -6.34
N ASP A 385 11.11 -19.51 -7.53
CA ASP A 385 12.07 -19.15 -8.58
C ASP A 385 12.80 -17.83 -8.23
N LEU A 386 13.53 -17.83 -7.12
CA LEU A 386 14.26 -16.71 -6.54
C LEU A 386 15.77 -16.81 -6.83
N LYS A 387 16.39 -15.66 -7.10
CA LYS A 387 17.84 -15.44 -7.06
C LYS A 387 18.19 -14.24 -6.16
N VAL A 388 19.31 -14.34 -5.46
CA VAL A 388 19.90 -13.26 -4.67
C VAL A 388 21.08 -12.70 -5.45
N TYR A 389 21.08 -11.39 -5.69
CA TYR A 389 22.19 -10.63 -6.26
C TYR A 389 22.94 -9.94 -5.13
N LEU A 390 24.16 -10.40 -4.87
CA LEU A 390 24.96 -10.04 -3.72
C LEU A 390 25.95 -8.95 -4.08
N TYR A 391 25.76 -7.76 -3.50
CA TYR A 391 26.70 -6.66 -3.60
C TYR A 391 27.80 -6.82 -2.55
N PRO A 392 29.08 -6.75 -2.93
CA PRO A 392 30.19 -6.98 -2.01
C PRO A 392 30.29 -5.90 -0.94
N MET A 393 31.05 -6.20 0.10
CA MET A 393 31.37 -5.24 1.17
C MET A 393 32.88 -5.06 1.23
N LEU A 394 33.34 -3.81 1.33
CA LEU A 394 34.73 -3.49 1.64
C LEU A 394 34.91 -3.35 3.16
N ASN A 395 35.91 -4.01 3.72
CA ASN A 395 36.32 -3.75 5.09
C ASN A 395 37.27 -2.54 5.12
N PRO A 396 36.88 -1.40 5.72
CA PRO A 396 37.69 -0.20 5.72
C PRO A 396 38.99 -0.34 6.54
N LYS A 397 39.08 -1.32 7.46
CA LYS A 397 40.28 -1.55 8.27
C LYS A 397 41.31 -2.43 7.57
N THR A 398 40.87 -3.43 6.80
CA THR A 398 41.77 -4.40 6.16
C THR A 398 41.92 -4.18 4.66
N GLY A 399 41.03 -3.42 4.02
CA GLY A 399 40.96 -3.26 2.57
C GLY A 399 40.45 -4.50 1.83
N GLU A 400 40.02 -5.54 2.54
CA GLU A 400 39.55 -6.79 1.95
C GLU A 400 38.09 -6.71 1.54
N TYR A 401 37.78 -7.26 0.36
CA TYR A 401 36.42 -7.42 -0.13
C TYR A 401 35.81 -8.70 0.41
N THR A 402 34.60 -8.61 0.94
CA THR A 402 33.76 -9.77 1.26
C THR A 402 32.71 -9.95 0.16
N ASN A 403 32.58 -11.17 -0.36
CA ASN A 403 31.60 -11.57 -1.39
C ASN A 403 31.06 -12.98 -1.09
N SER A 404 30.35 -13.61 -2.04
CA SER A 404 29.80 -14.95 -1.86
C SER A 404 30.87 -16.02 -1.52
N GLU A 405 32.13 -15.85 -1.92
CA GLU A 405 33.19 -16.85 -1.74
C GLU A 405 33.79 -16.88 -0.33
N ASN A 406 33.95 -15.71 0.29
CA ASN A 406 34.70 -15.58 1.53
C ASN A 406 33.90 -15.08 2.73
N LEU A 407 32.59 -14.85 2.58
CA LEU A 407 31.75 -14.44 3.70
C LEU A 407 31.71 -15.50 4.81
N LYS A 408 31.67 -15.02 6.05
CA LYS A 408 31.64 -15.85 7.25
C LYS A 408 30.24 -15.88 7.84
N VAL A 409 29.55 -17.01 7.69
CA VAL A 409 28.32 -17.33 8.42
C VAL A 409 28.62 -18.19 9.65
N HIS A 410 27.67 -18.26 10.58
CA HIS A 410 27.77 -19.13 11.75
C HIS A 410 28.02 -20.60 11.33
N PRO A 411 28.85 -21.38 12.05
CA PRO A 411 29.24 -22.73 11.61
C PRO A 411 28.05 -23.68 11.36
N ARG A 412 26.97 -23.56 12.14
CA ARG A 412 25.77 -24.43 12.03
C ARG A 412 25.01 -24.29 10.71
N ILE A 413 25.13 -23.14 10.05
CA ILE A 413 24.39 -22.77 8.84
C ILE A 413 25.29 -22.70 7.61
N LYS A 414 26.60 -22.97 7.78
CA LYS A 414 27.60 -22.96 6.71
C LYS A 414 27.24 -23.89 5.56
N GLU A 415 26.81 -25.12 5.88
CA GLU A 415 26.44 -26.10 4.86
C GLU A 415 25.14 -25.72 4.14
N LEU A 416 24.21 -25.08 4.85
CA LEU A 416 23.00 -24.52 4.26
C LEU A 416 23.34 -23.39 3.27
N TYR A 417 24.23 -22.47 3.63
CA TYR A 417 24.72 -21.43 2.73
C TYR A 417 25.38 -22.01 1.47
N LYS A 418 26.32 -22.95 1.64
CA LYS A 418 27.00 -23.63 0.52
C LYS A 418 26.01 -24.29 -0.43
N PHE A 419 24.98 -24.94 0.10
CA PHE A 419 23.93 -25.56 -0.71
C PHE A 419 23.24 -24.54 -1.64
N PHE A 420 22.84 -23.37 -1.12
CA PHE A 420 22.20 -22.35 -1.95
C PHE A 420 23.14 -21.76 -2.99
N LYS A 421 24.39 -21.52 -2.60
CA LYS A 421 25.41 -21.05 -3.52
C LYS A 421 25.66 -22.02 -4.66
N TYR A 422 25.88 -23.30 -4.33
CA TYR A 422 26.12 -24.36 -5.32
C TYR A 422 24.96 -24.49 -6.32
N ASN A 423 23.72 -24.29 -5.85
CA ASN A 423 22.53 -24.31 -6.70
C ASN A 423 22.27 -22.99 -7.48
N GLY A 424 23.23 -22.06 -7.50
CA GLY A 424 23.13 -20.80 -8.25
C GLY A 424 22.03 -19.86 -7.74
N LYS A 425 21.65 -19.97 -6.46
CA LYS A 425 20.65 -19.10 -5.81
C LYS A 425 21.24 -17.79 -5.32
N VAL A 426 22.55 -17.74 -5.11
CA VAL A 426 23.31 -16.53 -4.74
C VAL A 426 24.29 -16.25 -5.88
N VAL A 427 24.22 -15.05 -6.44
CA VAL A 427 25.04 -14.58 -7.56
C VAL A 427 25.71 -13.28 -7.13
N ASP A 428 27.04 -13.20 -7.20
CA ASP A 428 27.75 -11.96 -6.90
C ASP A 428 27.47 -10.92 -8.00
N ILE A 429 27.34 -9.67 -7.58
CA ILE A 429 27.30 -8.53 -8.50
C ILE A 429 28.72 -8.20 -8.91
N GLU A 430 28.98 -8.25 -10.20
CA GLU A 430 30.27 -7.90 -10.82
C GLU A 430 30.21 -6.54 -11.50
N GLY A 431 31.37 -5.95 -11.79
CA GLY A 431 31.46 -4.68 -12.53
C GLY A 431 30.90 -3.46 -11.79
N PHE A 432 30.78 -3.55 -10.47
CA PHE A 432 30.45 -2.43 -9.57
C PHE A 432 31.62 -1.46 -9.44
N ASP A 433 31.31 -0.23 -9.04
CA ASP A 433 32.30 0.80 -8.77
C ASP A 433 32.85 0.64 -7.35
N LYS A 434 34.16 0.40 -7.26
CA LYS A 434 34.86 0.18 -5.99
C LYS A 434 34.88 1.42 -5.12
N ASP A 435 34.87 2.61 -5.72
CA ASP A 435 34.90 3.87 -4.98
C ASP A 435 33.59 4.11 -4.22
N ASN A 436 32.50 3.50 -4.68
CA ASN A 436 31.21 3.59 -4.01
C ASN A 436 31.18 2.81 -2.70
N LEU A 437 31.96 1.74 -2.52
CA LEU A 437 31.82 0.81 -1.39
C LEU A 437 32.02 1.43 0.00
N ASN A 438 32.68 2.59 0.09
CA ASN A 438 32.88 3.33 1.33
C ASN A 438 31.81 4.42 1.57
N ILE A 439 30.76 4.49 0.75
CA ILE A 439 29.71 5.50 0.87
C ILE A 439 28.59 4.98 1.79
N PHE A 440 28.41 5.64 2.93
CA PHE A 440 27.37 5.32 3.90
C PHE A 440 26.30 6.40 3.97
N SER A 441 25.02 6.02 3.85
CA SER A 441 23.90 6.98 3.90
C SER A 441 23.84 7.76 5.22
N ARG A 442 24.25 7.12 6.33
CA ARG A 442 24.33 7.75 7.67
C ARG A 442 25.33 8.91 7.71
N GLU A 443 26.41 8.84 6.95
CA GLU A 443 27.40 9.91 6.88
C GLU A 443 26.83 11.09 6.08
N ALA A 444 26.24 10.82 4.91
CA ALA A 444 25.56 11.83 4.12
C ALA A 444 24.47 12.55 4.91
N LEU A 445 23.63 11.82 5.65
CA LEU A 445 22.59 12.41 6.49
C LEU A 445 23.18 13.32 7.58
N LYS A 446 24.18 12.84 8.33
CA LYS A 446 24.84 13.67 9.37
C LYS A 446 25.46 14.92 8.77
N MET A 447 26.00 14.85 7.56
CA MET A 447 26.55 16.02 6.89
C MET A 447 25.46 17.03 6.52
N ILE A 448 24.31 16.56 6.00
CA ILE A 448 23.14 17.40 5.69
C ILE A 448 22.63 18.11 6.95
N GLU A 449 22.40 17.36 8.04
CA GLU A 449 21.87 17.89 9.30
C GLU A 449 22.81 18.93 9.95
N ASN A 450 24.13 18.70 9.85
CA ASN A 450 25.15 19.57 10.42
C ASN A 450 25.65 20.67 9.45
N LYS A 451 24.99 20.85 8.30
CA LYS A 451 25.38 21.82 7.26
C LYS A 451 26.85 21.71 6.82
N LYS A 452 27.39 20.49 6.80
CA LYS A 452 28.75 20.22 6.30
C LYS A 452 28.71 20.12 4.78
N GLU A 453 29.76 20.58 4.11
CA GLU A 453 29.87 20.48 2.65
C GLU A 453 30.38 19.09 2.20
N GLY A 454 30.12 18.73 0.93
CA GLY A 454 30.73 17.58 0.27
C GLY A 454 29.88 16.30 0.26
N TRP A 455 28.73 16.30 0.93
CA TRP A 455 27.79 15.17 0.90
C TRP A 455 27.19 14.95 -0.49
N GLU A 456 27.14 15.98 -1.33
CA GLU A 456 26.66 15.90 -2.71
C GLU A 456 27.46 14.86 -3.52
N LYS A 457 28.76 14.69 -3.21
CA LYS A 457 29.63 13.72 -3.89
C LYS A 457 29.28 12.26 -3.54
N LEU A 458 28.58 12.04 -2.43
CA LEU A 458 28.14 10.72 -1.96
C LEU A 458 26.84 10.27 -2.64
N LEU A 459 26.13 11.21 -3.28
CA LEU A 459 24.83 10.97 -3.88
C LEU A 459 24.92 10.87 -5.41
N PRO A 460 23.97 10.18 -6.06
CA PRO A 460 23.85 10.21 -7.52
C PRO A 460 23.65 11.63 -8.05
N ALA A 461 24.03 11.87 -9.30
CA ALA A 461 23.83 13.18 -9.94
C ALA A 461 22.35 13.60 -9.90
N GLY A 462 22.09 14.88 -9.61
CA GLY A 462 20.73 15.43 -9.51
C GLY A 462 20.03 15.20 -8.16
N VAL A 463 20.48 14.22 -7.34
CA VAL A 463 19.86 13.94 -6.04
C VAL A 463 20.07 15.09 -5.06
N SER A 464 21.26 15.69 -5.05
CA SER A 464 21.57 16.85 -4.22
C SER A 464 20.65 18.03 -4.50
N GLU A 465 20.36 18.29 -5.77
CA GLU A 465 19.48 19.35 -6.25
C GLU A 465 18.05 19.10 -5.77
N ILE A 466 17.56 17.87 -5.90
CA ILE A 466 16.22 17.48 -5.41
C ILE A 466 16.12 17.68 -3.90
N ILE A 467 17.14 17.24 -3.13
CA ILE A 467 17.17 17.40 -1.67
C ILE A 467 17.13 18.88 -1.29
N LYS A 468 17.94 19.72 -1.94
CA LYS A 468 17.99 21.17 -1.70
C LYS A 468 16.68 21.86 -2.07
N GLN A 469 16.15 21.62 -3.27
CA GLN A 469 14.92 22.24 -3.78
C GLN A 469 13.69 21.86 -2.95
N LYS A 470 13.58 20.58 -2.57
CA LYS A 470 12.42 20.06 -1.83
C LYS A 470 12.62 20.08 -0.30
N LYS A 471 13.75 20.60 0.19
CA LYS A 471 14.13 20.68 1.62
C LYS A 471 13.98 19.33 2.34
N LEU A 472 14.46 18.26 1.72
CA LEU A 472 14.34 16.90 2.24
C LEU A 472 15.37 16.64 3.35
N PHE A 473 15.12 15.63 4.20
CA PHE A 473 16.06 15.17 5.24
C PHE A 473 16.56 16.29 6.17
N GLY A 474 15.68 17.24 6.50
CA GLY A 474 16.01 18.34 7.39
C GLY A 474 16.94 19.41 6.81
N TYR A 475 17.17 19.42 5.48
CA TYR A 475 17.99 20.45 4.83
C TYR A 475 17.39 21.85 5.06
N LYS A 476 18.11 22.65 5.85
CA LYS A 476 17.84 24.08 6.09
C LYS A 476 18.95 24.84 5.39
N GLY A 477 18.57 25.60 4.36
CA GLY A 477 19.47 26.32 3.44
C GLY A 477 20.65 27.06 4.07
#